data_AF-A0A2H6ERE2-F1
#
_entry.id   AF-A0A2H6ERE2-F1
#
_cell.length_a   1.000
_cell.length_b   1.000
_cell.length_c   1.000
_cell.angle_alpha   90.00
_cell.angle_beta   90.00
_cell.angle_gamma   90.00
#
_symmetry.space_group_name_H-M   'P 1'
#
loop_
_entity.id
_entity.type
_entity.pdbx_description
1 polymer ?
#
loop_
_entity_poly.entity_id
_entity_poly.type
_entity_poly.pdbx_seq_one_letter_code
_entity_poly.pdbx_strand_id
1 'polypeptide(L)'
;MKYLAQIFILPIVLFSLFSCSDSLVPDTLPGTYNVTAFDSLGLKISQGSLTVNLISNSKIEGEWSFIQIGSNSDDGFMFGDGKYTGIVNGDTVRINLNPDMIDNNINLFGIFNDGVIAGKWEWSTFIGVTARGTFNAVKE
;
A
#
# COMPACT_ATOMS: atom_id res chain seq x y z
N MET A 1 69.55 -14.29 10.59
CA MET A 1 68.85 -13.60 11.69
C MET A 1 68.02 -12.45 11.12
N LYS A 2 66.73 -12.46 11.46
CA LYS A 2 65.77 -11.33 11.54
C LYS A 2 65.39 -10.58 10.25
N TYR A 3 64.17 -10.91 9.81
CA TYR A 3 63.25 -10.14 9.00
C TYR A 3 62.86 -8.80 9.65
N LEU A 4 62.62 -7.77 8.84
CA LEU A 4 61.72 -6.62 9.11
C LEU A 4 61.25 -6.11 7.73
N ALA A 5 60.22 -6.73 7.14
CA ALA A 5 58.82 -6.28 7.20
C ALA A 5 58.57 -4.94 6.48
N GLN A 6 58.59 -4.98 5.15
CA GLN A 6 58.14 -3.87 4.30
C GLN A 6 56.66 -4.09 3.99
N ILE A 7 55.80 -3.37 4.72
CA ILE A 7 54.35 -3.41 4.57
C ILE A 7 53.98 -2.73 3.24
N PHE A 8 53.63 -3.52 2.24
CA PHE A 8 52.93 -3.03 1.05
C PHE A 8 51.44 -2.98 1.39
N ILE A 9 50.93 -1.77 1.69
CA ILE A 9 49.49 -1.56 1.84
C ILE A 9 48.87 -1.57 0.43
N LEU A 10 48.20 -2.68 0.11
CA LEU A 10 47.34 -2.84 -1.05
C LEU A 10 46.14 -1.88 -0.89
N PRO A 11 45.83 -0.96 -1.84
CA PRO A 11 44.57 -0.25 -1.80
C PRO A 11 43.47 -1.20 -2.32
N ILE A 12 43.00 -2.07 -1.43
CA ILE A 12 41.82 -2.90 -1.66
C ILE A 12 40.59 -1.98 -1.59
N VAL A 13 40.02 -1.75 -2.77
CA VAL A 13 38.58 -1.76 -3.00
C VAL A 13 37.78 -0.83 -2.08
N LEU A 14 37.71 0.44 -2.49
CA LEU A 14 36.56 1.30 -2.18
C LEU A 14 35.66 1.45 -3.41
N PHE A 15 35.33 0.34 -4.07
CA PHE A 15 34.09 0.26 -4.84
C PHE A 15 32.97 0.00 -3.83
N SER A 16 32.60 1.04 -3.09
CA SER A 16 31.32 1.08 -2.38
C SER A 16 30.24 0.97 -3.45
N LEU A 17 29.78 -0.27 -3.63
CA LEU A 17 28.62 -0.65 -4.40
C LEU A 17 27.44 0.21 -3.95
N PHE A 18 27.16 1.29 -4.66
CA PHE A 18 25.83 1.86 -4.74
C PHE A 18 24.95 0.82 -5.45
N SER A 19 24.62 -0.26 -4.76
CA SER A 19 23.52 -1.12 -5.17
C SER A 19 22.24 -0.35 -4.82
N CYS A 20 21.81 0.47 -5.77
CA CYS A 20 20.43 0.93 -5.81
C CYS A 20 19.62 -0.32 -6.13
N SER A 21 19.13 -1.02 -5.10
CA SER A 21 18.11 -2.04 -5.30
C SER A 21 16.83 -1.30 -5.65
N ASP A 22 16.56 -1.15 -6.95
CA ASP A 22 15.23 -0.77 -7.40
C ASP A 22 14.25 -1.74 -6.74
N SER A 23 13.38 -1.22 -5.89
CA SER A 23 12.33 -2.03 -5.26
C SER A 23 11.32 -2.36 -6.35
N LEU A 24 11.45 -3.56 -6.92
CA LEU A 24 10.59 -4.01 -7.99
C LEU A 24 9.18 -4.18 -7.45
N VAL A 25 8.19 -3.63 -8.16
CA VAL A 25 6.78 -3.99 -7.92
C VAL A 25 6.62 -5.47 -8.21
N PRO A 26 5.93 -6.24 -7.35
CA PRO A 26 5.60 -7.62 -7.66
C PRO A 26 4.78 -7.70 -8.95
N ASP A 27 5.25 -8.45 -9.94
CA ASP A 27 4.56 -8.66 -11.23
C ASP A 27 3.13 -9.19 -11.06
N THR A 28 2.87 -9.83 -9.92
CA THR A 28 1.57 -10.40 -9.54
C THR A 28 0.59 -9.39 -8.94
N LEU A 29 1.00 -8.14 -8.69
CA LEU A 29 0.15 -7.12 -8.06
C LEU A 29 -1.05 -6.67 -8.94
N PRO A 30 -0.92 -6.44 -10.25
CA PRO A 30 -2.06 -5.99 -11.05
C PRO A 30 -3.18 -7.03 -11.13
N GLY A 31 -4.44 -6.59 -11.11
CA GLY A 31 -5.63 -7.45 -11.22
C GLY A 31 -6.81 -6.93 -10.42
N THR A 32 -7.90 -7.71 -10.39
CA THR A 32 -9.12 -7.38 -9.63
C THR A 32 -9.08 -8.08 -8.27
N TYR A 33 -9.47 -7.36 -7.22
CA TYR A 33 -9.48 -7.86 -5.85
C TYR A 33 -10.86 -7.74 -5.25
N ASN A 34 -11.31 -8.81 -4.57
CA ASN A 34 -12.44 -8.79 -3.66
C ASN A 34 -12.01 -8.21 -2.30
N VAL A 35 -12.56 -7.05 -1.96
CA VAL A 35 -12.24 -6.32 -0.73
C VAL A 35 -13.29 -6.60 0.34
N THR A 36 -12.84 -6.81 1.57
CA THR A 36 -13.65 -6.75 2.79
C THR A 36 -12.99 -5.81 3.78
N ALA A 37 -13.76 -4.87 4.33
CA ALA A 37 -13.29 -3.92 5.34
C ALA A 37 -14.02 -4.09 6.67
N PHE A 38 -13.29 -3.80 7.75
CA PHE A 38 -13.72 -3.93 9.13
C PHE A 38 -13.46 -2.63 9.89
N ASP A 39 -14.32 -2.28 10.84
CA ASP A 39 -14.10 -1.14 11.72
C ASP A 39 -13.00 -1.42 12.78
N SER A 40 -12.77 -0.45 13.65
CA SER A 40 -11.79 -0.56 14.75
C SER A 40 -12.13 -1.64 15.80
N LEU A 41 -13.37 -2.14 15.83
CA LEU A 41 -13.84 -3.22 16.70
C LEU A 41 -13.80 -4.59 15.99
N GLY A 42 -13.44 -4.63 14.71
CA GLY A 42 -13.40 -5.85 13.90
C GLY A 42 -14.75 -6.25 13.31
N LEU A 43 -15.76 -5.38 13.36
CA LEU A 43 -17.04 -5.62 12.70
C LEU A 43 -16.90 -5.34 11.21
N LYS A 44 -17.44 -6.23 10.37
CA LYS A 44 -17.46 -6.05 8.92
C LYS A 44 -18.37 -4.88 8.56
N ILE A 45 -17.82 -3.86 7.90
CA ILE A 45 -18.53 -2.64 7.49
C ILE A 45 -18.66 -2.49 5.99
N SER A 46 -17.79 -3.13 5.20
CA SER A 46 -17.83 -3.03 3.74
C SER A 46 -17.40 -4.31 3.03
N GLN A 47 -17.87 -4.47 1.81
CA GLN A 47 -17.33 -5.41 0.83
C GLN A 47 -17.41 -4.82 -0.58
N GLY A 48 -16.59 -5.30 -1.50
CA GLY A 48 -16.66 -4.84 -2.89
C GLY A 48 -15.45 -5.24 -3.72
N SER A 49 -15.17 -4.46 -4.77
CA SER A 49 -14.07 -4.74 -5.70
C SER A 49 -13.08 -3.58 -5.80
N LEU A 50 -11.82 -3.92 -6.09
CA LEU A 50 -10.73 -2.99 -6.34
C LEU A 50 -9.92 -3.50 -7.53
N THR A 51 -9.88 -2.71 -8.62
CA THR A 51 -9.04 -3.01 -9.78
C THR A 51 -7.68 -2.36 -9.62
N VAL A 52 -6.60 -3.11 -9.79
CA VAL A 52 -5.22 -2.60 -9.67
C VAL A 52 -4.52 -2.66 -11.01
N ASN A 53 -4.18 -1.49 -11.54
CA ASN A 53 -3.40 -1.33 -12.76
C ASN A 53 -2.06 -0.66 -12.43
N LEU A 54 -0.97 -1.15 -13.03
CA LEU A 54 0.36 -0.55 -12.89
C LEU A 54 0.58 0.50 -13.98
N ILE A 55 0.87 1.74 -13.58
CA ILE A 55 1.22 2.83 -14.51
C ILE A 55 2.74 2.91 -14.70
N SER A 56 3.49 2.59 -13.65
CA SER A 56 4.96 2.61 -13.62
C SER A 56 5.47 1.79 -12.44
N ASN A 57 6.77 1.58 -12.32
CA ASN A 57 7.45 0.79 -11.27
C ASN A 57 7.21 1.23 -9.82
N SER A 58 6.36 2.22 -9.56
CA SER A 58 5.95 2.60 -8.20
C SER A 58 4.56 3.21 -8.11
N LYS A 59 3.80 3.26 -9.22
CA LYS A 59 2.49 3.93 -9.26
C LYS A 59 1.43 3.01 -9.79
N ILE A 60 0.31 2.98 -9.07
CA ILE A 60 -0.89 2.24 -9.43
C ILE A 60 -2.10 3.18 -9.54
N GLU A 61 -3.07 2.77 -10.33
CA GLU A 61 -4.40 3.37 -10.40
C GLU A 61 -5.44 2.27 -10.62
N GLY A 62 -6.69 2.68 -10.50
CA GLY A 62 -7.80 1.87 -10.95
C GLY A 62 -9.11 2.40 -10.42
N GLU A 63 -10.06 1.49 -10.34
CA GLU A 63 -11.43 1.76 -9.93
C GLU A 63 -11.77 0.91 -8.72
N TRP A 64 -12.66 1.42 -7.88
CA TRP A 64 -13.18 0.72 -6.72
C TRP A 64 -14.70 0.84 -6.68
N SER A 65 -15.35 -0.17 -6.10
CA SER A 65 -16.78 -0.16 -5.81
C SER A 65 -17.03 -0.93 -4.53
N PHE A 66 -17.38 -0.22 -3.47
CA PHE A 66 -17.56 -0.73 -2.12
C PHE A 66 -18.99 -0.49 -1.63
N ILE A 67 -19.66 -1.56 -1.22
CA ILE A 67 -21.00 -1.49 -0.62
C ILE A 67 -20.91 -1.50 0.90
N GLN A 68 -21.80 -0.76 1.54
CA GLN A 68 -21.94 -0.75 3.00
C GLN A 68 -22.57 -2.07 3.48
N ILE A 69 -22.09 -2.57 4.62
CA ILE A 69 -22.62 -3.74 5.31
C ILE A 69 -23.01 -3.32 6.73
N GLY A 70 -24.26 -3.59 7.10
CA GLY A 70 -24.81 -3.16 8.39
C GLY A 70 -25.35 -1.73 8.37
N SER A 71 -25.66 -1.21 9.57
CA SER A 71 -26.38 0.05 9.76
C SER A 71 -25.59 1.13 10.51
N ASN A 72 -24.27 0.96 10.66
CA ASN A 72 -23.46 1.94 11.38
C ASN A 72 -23.30 3.19 10.52
N SER A 73 -23.84 4.31 11.01
CA SER A 73 -23.94 5.59 10.29
C SER A 73 -22.64 6.40 10.27
N ASP A 74 -21.62 5.99 11.03
CA ASP A 74 -20.50 6.86 11.38
C ASP A 74 -19.19 6.52 10.63
N ASP A 75 -19.18 5.45 9.82
CA ASP A 75 -18.00 4.97 9.08
C ASP A 75 -17.80 5.69 7.74
N GLY A 76 -17.96 7.02 7.75
CA GLY A 76 -18.05 7.91 6.59
C GLY A 76 -17.22 7.53 5.36
N PHE A 77 -17.84 7.77 4.19
CA PHE A 77 -17.28 7.76 2.83
C PHE A 77 -16.53 6.51 2.33
N MET A 78 -16.29 5.46 3.12
CA MET A 78 -15.65 4.22 2.63
C MET A 78 -16.57 3.39 1.71
N PHE A 79 -17.73 3.91 1.33
CA PHE A 79 -18.74 3.26 0.51
C PHE A 79 -19.03 4.09 -0.73
N GLY A 80 -19.40 3.44 -1.82
CA GLY A 80 -19.63 4.05 -3.12
C GLY A 80 -18.74 3.45 -4.19
N ASP A 81 -18.40 4.25 -5.19
CA ASP A 81 -17.52 3.88 -6.28
C ASP A 81 -16.68 5.08 -6.70
N GLY A 82 -15.56 4.82 -7.36
CA GLY A 82 -14.68 5.88 -7.84
C GLY A 82 -13.36 5.40 -8.41
N LYS A 83 -12.52 6.37 -8.74
CA LYS A 83 -11.13 6.15 -9.16
C LYS A 83 -10.19 6.41 -8.00
N TYR A 84 -9.07 5.71 -7.99
CA TYR A 84 -8.03 5.91 -6.98
C TYR A 84 -6.66 6.10 -7.64
N THR A 85 -5.73 6.66 -6.86
CA THR A 85 -4.29 6.60 -7.16
C THR A 85 -3.55 5.96 -6.01
N GLY A 86 -2.43 5.31 -6.29
CA GLY A 86 -1.62 4.69 -5.25
C GLY A 86 -0.15 4.60 -5.59
N ILE A 87 0.63 4.29 -4.56
CA ILE A 87 2.07 4.12 -4.61
C ILE A 87 2.41 2.73 -4.09
N VAL A 88 3.38 2.09 -4.73
CA VAL A 88 3.93 0.80 -4.33
C VAL A 88 5.42 0.97 -4.04
N ASN A 89 5.87 0.43 -2.90
CA ASN A 89 7.28 0.37 -2.54
C ASN A 89 7.58 -1.01 -1.95
N GLY A 90 8.20 -1.88 -2.76
CA GLY A 90 8.37 -3.29 -2.42
C GLY A 90 7.01 -3.99 -2.27
N ASP A 91 6.74 -4.56 -1.11
CA ASP A 91 5.48 -5.19 -0.74
C ASP A 91 4.44 -4.19 -0.20
N THR A 92 4.84 -2.95 0.09
CA THR A 92 3.95 -1.98 0.71
C THR A 92 3.13 -1.26 -0.35
N VAL A 93 1.81 -1.18 -0.14
CA VAL A 93 0.85 -0.53 -1.02
C VAL A 93 0.13 0.59 -0.25
N ARG A 94 0.12 1.80 -0.81
CA ARG A 94 -0.70 2.92 -0.31
C ARG A 94 -1.64 3.38 -1.41
N ILE A 95 -2.94 3.37 -1.13
CA ILE A 95 -4.00 3.78 -2.06
C ILE A 95 -4.77 4.95 -1.46
N ASN A 96 -5.02 6.00 -2.25
CA ASN A 96 -5.95 7.08 -1.96
C ASN A 96 -7.20 6.90 -2.84
N LEU A 97 -8.32 6.52 -2.21
CA LEU A 97 -9.59 6.21 -2.89
C LEU A 97 -10.33 7.44 -3.45
N ASN A 98 -9.90 8.63 -3.08
CA ASN A 98 -10.53 9.88 -3.49
C ASN A 98 -9.47 10.96 -3.78
N PRO A 99 -8.61 10.75 -4.79
CA PRO A 99 -7.43 11.56 -5.05
C PRO A 99 -7.71 13.03 -5.39
N ASP A 100 -8.95 13.35 -5.79
CA ASP A 100 -9.39 14.71 -6.10
C ASP A 100 -9.82 15.52 -4.85
N MET A 101 -9.81 14.91 -3.65
CA MET A 101 -10.11 15.57 -2.37
C MET A 101 -8.83 15.82 -1.56
N ILE A 102 -8.71 17.00 -0.96
CA ILE A 102 -7.51 17.40 -0.21
C ILE A 102 -7.68 17.23 1.30
N ASP A 103 -8.83 17.61 1.85
CA ASP A 103 -9.06 17.70 3.30
C ASP A 103 -10.01 16.61 3.84
N ASN A 104 -10.34 15.61 3.01
CA ASN A 104 -11.29 14.55 3.32
C ASN A 104 -10.89 13.28 2.58
N ASN A 105 -9.83 12.61 3.04
CA ASN A 105 -9.20 11.51 2.33
C ASN A 105 -9.54 10.14 2.93
N ILE A 106 -9.63 9.14 2.06
CA ILE A 106 -9.73 7.74 2.47
C ILE A 106 -8.54 7.00 1.91
N ASN A 107 -7.70 6.51 2.81
CA ASN A 107 -6.47 5.83 2.45
C ASN A 107 -6.55 4.35 2.84
N LEU A 108 -6.02 3.49 1.98
CA LEU A 108 -5.69 2.10 2.30
C LEU A 108 -4.17 1.98 2.41
N PHE A 109 -3.70 1.41 3.51
CA PHE A 109 -2.31 1.11 3.78
C PHE A 109 -2.18 -0.40 3.95
N GLY A 110 -1.60 -1.07 2.96
CA GLY A 110 -1.54 -2.53 2.91
C GLY A 110 -0.15 -3.07 2.65
N ILE A 111 0.00 -4.36 2.92
CA ILE A 111 1.12 -5.19 2.48
C ILE A 111 0.56 -6.19 1.46
N PHE A 112 1.16 -6.23 0.28
CA PHE A 112 0.88 -7.20 -0.75
C PHE A 112 1.73 -8.46 -0.54
N ASN A 113 1.08 -9.60 -0.46
CA ASN A 113 1.72 -10.90 -0.47
C ASN A 113 0.81 -11.90 -1.18
N ASP A 114 1.34 -12.53 -2.24
CA ASP A 114 0.71 -13.65 -2.96
C ASP A 114 -0.79 -13.46 -3.28
N GLY A 115 -1.11 -12.38 -3.99
CA GLY A 115 -2.50 -12.09 -4.39
C GLY A 115 -3.39 -11.53 -3.28
N VAL A 116 -2.82 -11.21 -2.12
CA VAL A 116 -3.55 -10.58 -1.00
C VAL A 116 -2.95 -9.23 -0.68
N ILE A 117 -3.77 -8.18 -0.60
CA ILE A 117 -3.41 -6.91 0.00
C ILE A 117 -4.16 -6.79 1.33
N ALA A 118 -3.44 -6.81 2.44
CA ALA A 118 -4.04 -6.70 3.77
C ALA A 118 -3.43 -5.55 4.56
N GLY A 119 -4.26 -4.85 5.35
CA GLY A 119 -3.75 -3.78 6.19
C GLY A 119 -4.85 -2.92 6.81
N LYS A 120 -4.61 -1.60 6.86
CA LYS A 120 -5.46 -0.62 7.53
C LYS A 120 -6.10 0.32 6.53
N TRP A 121 -7.33 0.74 6.82
CA TRP A 121 -7.93 1.90 6.16
C TRP A 121 -8.05 3.05 7.15
N GLU A 122 -7.95 4.27 6.66
CA GLU A 122 -8.11 5.49 7.46
C GLU A 122 -8.92 6.53 6.68
N TRP A 123 -9.96 7.03 7.33
CA TRP A 123 -10.67 8.22 6.92
C TRP A 123 -10.13 9.42 7.71
N SER A 124 -9.52 10.36 7.01
CA SER A 124 -8.91 11.55 7.60
C SER A 124 -9.56 12.82 7.06
N THR A 125 -9.88 13.73 7.98
CA THR A 125 -10.38 15.07 7.68
C THR A 125 -9.34 16.12 8.05
N PHE A 126 -9.64 17.40 7.81
CA PHE A 126 -8.80 18.53 8.25
C PHE A 126 -8.43 18.48 9.75
N ILE A 127 -9.29 17.90 10.61
CA ILE A 127 -9.05 17.79 12.05
C ILE A 127 -8.24 16.54 12.45
N GLY A 128 -7.89 15.67 11.50
CA GLY A 128 -7.16 14.43 11.72
C GLY A 128 -7.94 13.18 11.34
N VAL A 129 -7.48 12.01 11.83
CA VAL A 129 -8.12 10.71 11.57
C VAL A 129 -9.47 10.65 12.29
N THR A 130 -10.55 10.54 11.54
CA THR A 130 -11.93 10.48 12.03
C THR A 130 -12.38 9.04 12.26
N ALA A 131 -12.03 8.14 11.34
CA ALA A 131 -12.34 6.72 11.45
C ALA A 131 -11.22 5.86 10.86
N ARG A 132 -11.13 4.62 11.31
CA ARG A 132 -10.12 3.66 10.86
C ARG A 132 -10.54 2.23 11.15
N GLY A 133 -9.88 1.30 10.49
CA GLY A 133 -10.03 -0.12 10.75
C GLY A 133 -9.06 -0.93 9.91
N THR A 134 -9.46 -2.14 9.54
CA THR A 134 -8.65 -3.05 8.74
C THR A 134 -9.36 -3.46 7.45
N PHE A 135 -8.60 -3.91 6.47
CA PHE A 135 -9.16 -4.49 5.26
C PHE A 135 -8.34 -5.69 4.79
N ASN A 136 -9.00 -6.54 4.02
CA ASN A 136 -8.40 -7.63 3.28
C ASN A 136 -8.91 -7.58 1.84
N ALA A 137 -8.00 -7.54 0.88
CA ALA A 137 -8.30 -7.57 -0.54
C ALA A 137 -7.67 -8.83 -1.15
N VAL A 138 -8.48 -9.73 -1.68
CA VAL A 138 -8.04 -11.02 -2.23
C VAL A 138 -8.25 -11.01 -3.73
N LYS A 139 -7.19 -11.28 -4.49
CA LYS A 139 -7.23 -11.32 -5.95
C LYS A 139 -8.19 -12.41 -6.44
N GLU A 140 -8.95 -12.08 -7.48
CA GLU A 140 -9.81 -13.03 -8.20
C GLU A 140 -9.03 -14.11 -8.95
#